data_AF-A0A9Q3FGG9-F1
#
_entry.id   AF-A0A9Q3FGG9-F1
#
_cell.length_a   1.000
_cell.length_b   1.000
_cell.length_c   1.000
_cell.angle_alpha   90.00
_cell.angle_beta   90.00
_cell.angle_gamma   90.00
#
_symmetry.space_group_name_H-M   'P 1'
#
loop_
_entity.id
_entity.type
_entity.pdbx_description
1 polymer ?
#
loop_
_entity_poly.entity_id
_entity_poly.type
_entity_poly.pdbx_seq_one_letter_code
_entity_poly.pdbx_strand_id
1 'polypeptide(L)'
;MYRTDIYNSKNRNITIGKNTDKKSSLDIHQVSTHHPLEELLNEFREGQFSTTLTSKQKLSLSKILRKKRPAFAIGEAPIGKIRGHDTELYLEVERLYPPMLKRPPYPKILETRKEIEKHINELLEMDVIRKIGYSEIVEITTPVLITWRDGKSRLCGDFRALNNYTKANRYPMPRILHALDKLAKAKYITKRDFMKGFHHNEVKTNSMKLPRIIHHMGIYEYTRMPFGIKNSPSHFQRMMDTIFQEEILEGWMVVYIDDIIIYSETWEDHVQYLQRVLCKGTPINLKISLKKCNFGQQELLYLGHKVSGLSVAIDQNKVAALLLKLVPKHIREMKCFLGFASYYRNHIRNFSHITSSL
;
A
#
# COMPACT_ATOMS: atom_id res chain seq x y z
N MET A 1 29.79 28.42 -37.63
CA MET A 1 29.45 29.44 -38.65
C MET A 1 29.48 28.78 -40.02
N TYR A 2 28.37 28.16 -40.46
CA TYR A 2 28.07 27.73 -41.84
C TYR A 2 26.53 27.61 -41.89
N ARG A 3 25.85 28.66 -42.35
CA ARG A 3 25.31 28.91 -43.70
C ARG A 3 23.96 28.24 -43.94
N THR A 4 22.98 29.13 -44.09
CA THR A 4 21.62 28.99 -44.63
C THR A 4 21.61 28.28 -45.99
N ASP A 5 20.49 27.63 -46.33
CA ASP A 5 19.63 28.13 -47.40
C ASP A 5 18.23 27.47 -47.37
N ILE A 6 17.24 28.36 -47.42
CA ILE A 6 15.82 28.12 -47.62
C ILE A 6 15.58 28.32 -49.12
N TYR A 7 15.04 27.33 -49.81
CA TYR A 7 14.36 27.55 -51.08
C TYR A 7 12.92 27.08 -50.99
N ASN A 8 12.06 28.10 -51.00
CA ASN A 8 10.62 28.02 -51.20
C ASN A 8 10.35 28.48 -52.64
N SER A 9 9.42 27.82 -53.33
CA SER A 9 8.41 28.43 -54.20
C SER A 9 8.03 27.53 -55.38
N LYS A 10 6.73 27.26 -55.49
CA LYS A 10 5.98 27.53 -56.72
C LYS A 10 4.54 27.85 -56.32
N ASN A 11 4.28 29.16 -56.25
CA ASN A 11 2.96 29.78 -56.16
C ASN A 11 2.03 29.27 -57.26
N ARG A 12 0.71 29.24 -56.96
CA ARG A 12 -0.32 30.02 -57.67
C ARG A 12 -1.68 29.92 -56.98
N ASN A 13 -2.19 31.06 -56.53
CA ASN A 13 -3.62 31.34 -56.36
C ASN A 13 -3.98 32.47 -57.34
N ILE A 14 -5.03 32.32 -58.14
CA ILE A 14 -5.82 33.42 -58.74
C ILE A 14 -7.31 33.02 -58.76
N THR A 15 -8.14 33.97 -58.34
CA THR A 15 -9.57 33.97 -57.99
C THR A 15 -10.52 34.12 -59.19
N ILE A 16 -11.72 33.51 -59.18
CA ILE A 16 -12.94 34.03 -59.83
C ILE A 16 -14.17 33.61 -58.98
N GLY A 17 -14.99 34.58 -58.54
CA GLY A 17 -16.08 34.37 -57.58
C GLY A 17 -17.47 34.06 -58.15
N LYS A 18 -18.44 33.85 -57.24
CA LYS A 18 -19.85 34.30 -57.29
C LYS A 18 -20.58 33.97 -55.97
N ASN A 19 -21.33 34.97 -55.46
CA ASN A 19 -22.62 34.96 -54.73
C ASN A 19 -23.29 33.59 -54.45
N THR A 20 -24.06 33.31 -53.40
CA THR A 20 -24.79 34.10 -52.37
C THR A 20 -25.37 33.11 -51.33
N ASP A 21 -25.88 33.66 -50.24
CA ASP A 21 -26.94 33.12 -49.36
C ASP A 21 -26.59 32.41 -48.04
N LYS A 22 -26.94 33.14 -46.98
CA LYS A 22 -27.21 32.68 -45.62
C LYS A 22 -28.21 31.52 -45.63
N LYS A 23 -27.93 30.48 -44.85
CA LYS A 23 -28.89 29.94 -43.87
C LYS A 23 -28.19 29.00 -42.89
N SER A 24 -28.29 29.38 -41.62
CA SER A 24 -28.07 28.54 -40.46
C SER A 24 -28.85 27.22 -40.57
N SER A 25 -28.16 26.10 -40.66
CA SER A 25 -28.74 24.78 -40.43
C SER A 25 -28.32 24.31 -39.03
N LEU A 26 -29.31 24.21 -38.14
CA LEU A 26 -29.16 23.48 -36.88
C LEU A 26 -28.92 22.01 -37.21
N ASP A 27 -27.77 21.48 -36.79
CA ASP A 27 -27.55 20.04 -36.73
C ASP A 27 -28.28 19.48 -35.51
N ILE A 28 -29.43 18.85 -35.76
CA ILE A 28 -30.10 17.96 -34.83
C ILE A 28 -29.77 16.53 -35.29
N HIS A 29 -29.31 15.72 -34.35
CA HIS A 29 -29.13 14.26 -34.37
C HIS A 29 -27.79 13.70 -34.86
N GLN A 30 -26.80 13.72 -33.96
CA GLN A 30 -26.29 12.46 -33.39
C GLN A 30 -26.14 12.64 -31.88
N VAL A 31 -27.23 12.48 -31.14
CA VAL A 31 -27.14 12.13 -29.72
C VAL A 31 -26.64 10.69 -29.70
N SER A 32 -25.32 10.54 -29.74
CA SER A 32 -24.68 9.30 -29.30
C SER A 32 -25.16 9.07 -27.88
N THR A 33 -25.98 8.04 -27.70
CA THR A 33 -26.44 7.57 -26.41
C THR A 33 -25.23 7.05 -25.66
N HIS A 34 -24.45 7.97 -25.09
CA HIS A 34 -23.41 7.66 -24.11
C HIS A 34 -24.09 6.94 -22.96
N HIS A 35 -23.96 5.62 -22.94
CA HIS A 35 -24.54 4.80 -21.89
C HIS A 35 -23.82 5.19 -20.58
N PRO A 36 -24.56 5.57 -19.51
CA PRO A 36 -23.96 5.93 -18.22
C PRO A 36 -23.07 4.84 -17.60
N LEU A 37 -23.14 3.63 -18.17
CA LEU A 37 -22.31 2.47 -17.87
C LEU A 37 -20.84 2.65 -18.27
N GLU A 38 -20.57 3.23 -19.44
CA GLU A 38 -19.20 3.32 -19.97
C GLU A 38 -18.38 4.40 -19.27
N GLU A 39 -18.99 5.56 -18.98
CA GLU A 39 -18.38 6.59 -18.13
C GLU A 39 -18.08 6.08 -16.72
N LEU A 40 -19.02 5.32 -16.14
CA LEU A 40 -18.92 4.81 -14.78
C LEU A 40 -17.94 3.64 -14.68
N LEU A 41 -17.76 2.83 -15.74
CA LEU A 41 -16.68 1.86 -15.82
C LEU A 41 -15.31 2.53 -16.07
N ASN A 42 -15.27 3.65 -16.80
CA ASN A 42 -14.03 4.39 -17.08
C ASN A 42 -13.44 5.06 -15.84
N GLU A 43 -14.25 5.59 -14.92
CA GLU A 43 -13.77 6.19 -13.67
C GLU A 43 -13.21 5.15 -12.68
N PHE A 44 -13.70 3.90 -12.74
CA PHE A 44 -13.26 2.77 -11.90
C PHE A 44 -12.36 1.77 -12.64
N ARG A 45 -11.84 2.09 -13.83
CA ARG A 45 -10.79 1.29 -14.50
C ARG A 45 -9.55 1.07 -13.64
N GLU A 46 -9.38 1.88 -12.60
CA GLU A 46 -8.31 1.75 -11.62
C GLU A 46 -8.52 0.59 -10.64
N GLY A 47 -9.76 0.11 -10.40
CA GLY A 47 -10.03 -1.04 -9.55
C GLY A 47 -9.88 -2.36 -10.28
N GLN A 48 -9.17 -3.34 -9.70
CA GLN A 48 -8.98 -4.65 -10.31
C GLN A 48 -10.21 -5.54 -10.04
N PHE A 49 -11.29 -5.32 -10.79
CA PHE A 49 -12.45 -6.22 -10.80
C PHE A 49 -12.07 -7.57 -11.41
N SER A 50 -12.59 -8.66 -10.84
CA SER A 50 -12.34 -9.97 -11.43
C SER A 50 -12.97 -10.11 -12.82
N THR A 51 -12.27 -10.80 -13.72
CA THR A 51 -12.75 -11.10 -15.07
C THR A 51 -13.96 -12.02 -15.06
N THR A 52 -14.08 -12.84 -14.01
CA THR A 52 -15.13 -13.84 -13.83
C THR A 52 -16.46 -13.27 -13.34
N LEU A 53 -16.51 -11.99 -12.93
CA LEU A 53 -17.75 -11.34 -12.51
C LEU A 53 -18.65 -11.01 -13.71
N THR A 54 -19.95 -11.28 -13.55
CA THR A 54 -20.98 -10.91 -14.52
C THR A 54 -21.15 -9.39 -14.62
N SER A 55 -21.71 -8.90 -15.73
CA SER A 55 -21.97 -7.46 -15.93
C SER A 55 -22.88 -6.87 -14.84
N LYS A 56 -23.87 -7.63 -14.36
CA LYS A 56 -24.77 -7.23 -13.26
C LYS A 56 -24.00 -7.06 -11.94
N GLN A 57 -23.07 -7.97 -11.64
CA GLN A 57 -22.23 -7.90 -10.44
C GLN A 57 -21.28 -6.70 -10.50
N LYS A 58 -20.62 -6.47 -11.64
CA LYS A 58 -19.77 -5.30 -11.86
C LYS A 58 -20.53 -3.98 -11.67
N LEU A 59 -21.77 -3.89 -12.18
CA LEU A 59 -22.65 -2.74 -11.96
C LEU A 59 -22.97 -2.54 -10.47
N SER A 60 -23.28 -3.62 -9.75
CA SER A 60 -23.61 -3.53 -8.31
C SER A 60 -22.42 -2.97 -7.52
N LEU A 61 -21.20 -3.48 -7.76
CA LEU A 61 -19.99 -2.96 -7.13
C LEU A 61 -19.77 -1.49 -7.46
N SER A 62 -19.83 -1.12 -8.73
CA SER A 62 -19.52 0.24 -9.14
C SER A 62 -20.49 1.27 -8.54
N LYS A 63 -21.77 0.92 -8.36
CA LYS A 63 -22.74 1.72 -7.61
C LYS A 63 -22.33 1.94 -6.15
N ILE A 64 -21.86 0.89 -5.47
CA ILE A 64 -21.42 0.98 -4.05
C ILE A 64 -20.16 1.83 -3.94
N LEU A 65 -19.17 1.60 -4.81
CA LEU A 65 -17.91 2.33 -4.83
C LEU A 65 -18.17 3.83 -5.08
N ARG A 66 -19.09 4.17 -5.99
CA ARG A 66 -19.52 5.55 -6.23
C ARG A 66 -20.23 6.14 -5.02
N LYS A 67 -21.18 5.42 -4.41
CA LYS A 67 -21.90 5.88 -3.21
C LYS A 67 -20.95 6.11 -2.03
N LYS A 68 -19.87 5.35 -1.94
CA LYS A 68 -18.86 5.42 -0.88
C LYS A 68 -17.55 6.06 -1.33
N ARG A 69 -17.61 6.97 -2.32
CA ARG A 69 -16.45 7.74 -2.81
C ARG A 69 -15.56 8.34 -1.70
N PRO A 70 -16.12 8.90 -0.59
CA PRO A 70 -15.29 9.46 0.49
C PRO A 70 -14.40 8.44 1.21
N ALA A 71 -14.68 7.14 1.11
CA ALA A 71 -13.84 6.11 1.70
C ALA A 71 -12.54 5.88 0.90
N PHE A 72 -12.46 6.34 -0.36
CA PHE A 72 -11.30 6.13 -1.22
C PHE A 72 -10.34 7.32 -1.18
N ALA A 73 -9.05 7.03 -1.30
CA ALA A 73 -8.01 8.02 -1.54
C ALA A 73 -8.05 8.43 -3.02
N ILE A 74 -8.80 9.49 -3.32
CA ILE A 74 -8.94 10.07 -4.67
C ILE A 74 -8.58 11.57 -4.56
N GLY A 75 -7.58 12.05 -5.32
CA GLY A 75 -7.18 13.46 -5.37
C GLY A 75 -5.97 13.86 -4.52
N GLU A 76 -5.82 15.18 -4.28
CA GLU A 76 -4.63 15.87 -3.73
C GLU A 76 -4.38 15.69 -2.23
N ALA A 77 -5.35 15.16 -1.46
CA ALA A 77 -5.14 14.71 -0.08
C ALA A 77 -5.16 13.18 0.00
N PRO A 78 -4.10 12.49 -0.44
CA PRO A 78 -4.14 11.06 -0.74
C PRO A 78 -4.16 10.16 0.50
N ILE A 79 -3.75 10.63 1.68
CA ILE A 79 -3.58 9.77 2.86
C ILE A 79 -4.65 10.08 3.90
N GLY A 80 -5.35 9.04 4.36
CA GLY A 80 -6.31 9.19 5.45
C GLY A 80 -5.63 9.56 6.77
N LYS A 81 -6.38 10.18 7.67
CA LYS A 81 -5.90 10.58 9.00
C LYS A 81 -6.78 9.90 10.02
N ILE A 82 -6.31 8.76 10.53
CA ILE A 82 -7.12 7.91 11.40
C ILE A 82 -7.30 8.63 12.73
N ARG A 83 -8.57 8.87 13.09
CA ARG A 83 -8.93 9.57 14.32
C ARG A 83 -9.05 8.57 15.48
N GLY A 84 -8.52 8.94 16.65
CA GLY A 84 -8.71 8.19 17.89
C GLY A 84 -7.77 6.99 18.08
N HIS A 85 -6.78 6.81 17.20
CA HIS A 85 -5.83 5.70 17.26
C HIS A 85 -4.38 6.18 17.15
N ASP A 86 -4.06 7.29 17.80
CA ASP A 86 -2.71 7.84 17.82
C ASP A 86 -1.72 6.83 18.40
N THR A 87 -0.50 6.83 17.89
CA THR A 87 0.56 5.94 18.36
C THR A 87 1.46 6.65 19.35
N GLU A 88 1.57 6.04 20.53
CA GLU A 88 2.60 6.36 21.50
C GLU A 88 3.76 5.38 21.37
N LEU A 89 4.96 5.94 21.41
CA LEU A 89 6.22 5.21 21.44
C LEU A 89 6.87 5.45 22.80
N TYR A 90 7.23 4.36 23.48
CA TYR A 90 7.93 4.38 24.75
C TYR A 90 9.33 3.83 24.55
N LEU A 91 10.30 4.38 25.28
CA LEU A 91 11.63 3.82 25.37
C LEU A 91 11.72 2.94 26.63
N GLU A 92 12.57 1.92 26.60
CA GLU A 92 12.90 1.08 27.77
C GLU A 92 13.87 1.80 28.72
N VAL A 93 14.50 2.87 28.26
CA VAL A 93 15.47 3.67 29.02
C VAL A 93 14.90 5.06 29.31
N GLU A 94 15.06 5.52 30.55
CA GLU A 94 14.67 6.88 30.96
C GLU A 94 15.68 7.94 30.49
N ARG A 95 16.98 7.58 30.45
CA ARG A 95 18.04 8.41 29.90
C ARG A 95 18.55 7.82 28.59
N LEU A 96 18.58 8.66 27.57
CA LEU A 96 19.18 8.40 26.26
C LEU A 96 20.72 8.40 26.38
N TYR A 97 21.28 7.44 27.09
CA TYR A 97 22.74 7.35 27.27
C TYR A 97 23.24 5.92 26.98
N PRO A 98 24.27 5.75 26.12
CA PRO A 98 25.06 6.77 25.42
C PRO A 98 24.25 7.47 24.30
N PRO A 99 24.77 8.54 23.65
CA PRO A 99 24.11 9.23 22.53
C PRO A 99 24.06 8.39 21.23
N MET A 100 23.79 7.09 21.33
CA MET A 100 23.69 6.17 20.21
C MET A 100 22.53 6.50 19.27
N LEU A 101 21.54 7.25 19.75
CA LEU A 101 20.38 7.68 18.97
C LEU A 101 20.59 9.00 18.23
N LYS A 102 21.68 9.74 18.50
CA LYS A 102 22.05 10.94 17.74
C LYS A 102 23.07 10.55 16.67
N ARG A 103 22.57 10.16 15.49
CA ARG A 103 23.41 9.70 14.38
C ARG A 103 23.53 10.78 13.31
N PRO A 104 24.72 11.01 12.74
CA PRO A 104 24.90 11.98 11.66
C PRO A 104 24.25 11.47 10.36
N PRO A 105 23.90 12.37 9.42
CA PRO A 105 23.43 11.95 8.10
C PRO A 105 24.52 11.16 7.38
N TYR A 106 24.12 10.12 6.66
CA TYR A 106 25.06 9.37 5.84
C TYR A 106 25.53 10.22 4.65
N PRO A 107 26.81 10.13 4.23
CA PRO A 107 27.26 10.74 2.99
C PRO A 107 26.51 10.09 1.81
N LYS A 108 26.09 10.93 0.85
CA LYS A 108 25.30 10.53 -0.33
C LYS A 108 25.80 11.23 -1.58
N ILE A 109 25.82 10.49 -2.68
CA ILE A 109 26.12 11.00 -4.03
C ILE A 109 24.94 11.88 -4.50
N LEU A 110 25.20 12.78 -5.45
CA LEU A 110 24.24 13.78 -5.94
C LEU A 110 22.92 13.17 -6.41
N GLU A 111 22.95 12.05 -7.16
CA GLU A 111 21.73 11.38 -7.62
C GLU A 111 20.85 10.90 -6.47
N THR A 112 21.47 10.31 -5.43
CA THR A 112 20.73 9.88 -4.24
C THR A 112 20.18 11.06 -3.45
N ARG A 113 20.87 12.21 -3.45
CA ARG A 113 20.36 13.44 -2.81
C ARG A 113 19.10 13.96 -3.50
N LYS A 114 19.07 13.98 -4.83
CA LYS A 114 17.89 14.37 -5.61
C LYS A 114 16.68 13.48 -5.31
N GLU A 115 16.91 12.17 -5.19
CA GLU A 115 15.84 11.24 -4.80
C GLU A 115 15.36 11.48 -3.36
N ILE A 116 16.27 11.73 -2.41
CA ILE A 116 15.89 12.09 -1.04
C ILE A 116 15.05 13.37 -1.04
N GLU A 117 15.49 14.42 -1.73
CA GLU A 117 14.76 15.69 -1.86
C GLU A 117 13.34 15.47 -2.38
N LYS A 118 13.21 14.69 -3.46
CA LYS A 118 11.91 14.33 -4.03
C LYS A 118 10.99 13.66 -2.99
N HIS A 119 11.47 12.60 -2.32
CA HIS A 119 10.67 11.89 -1.31
C HIS A 119 10.33 12.77 -0.11
N ILE A 120 11.24 13.64 0.32
CA ILE A 120 11.01 14.56 1.44
C ILE A 120 9.93 15.59 1.08
N ASN A 121 9.98 16.15 -0.12
CA ASN A 121 8.94 17.08 -0.60
C ASN A 121 7.58 16.39 -0.69
N GLU A 122 7.51 15.18 -1.22
CA GLU A 122 6.27 14.39 -1.24
C GLU A 122 5.72 14.14 0.18
N LEU A 123 6.58 13.87 1.16
CA LEU A 123 6.16 13.67 2.55
C LEU A 123 5.73 14.96 3.26
N LEU A 124 6.31 16.10 2.89
CA LEU A 124 5.91 17.42 3.39
C LEU A 124 4.54 17.81 2.83
N GLU A 125 4.32 17.64 1.52
CA GLU A 125 3.02 17.88 0.88
C GLU A 125 1.91 17.03 1.47
N MET A 126 2.23 15.80 1.91
CA MET A 126 1.29 14.87 2.54
C MET A 126 1.10 15.10 4.06
N ASP A 127 1.75 16.12 4.66
CA ASP A 127 1.74 16.37 6.11
C ASP A 127 2.14 15.13 6.93
N VAL A 128 3.08 14.33 6.40
CA VAL A 128 3.65 13.14 7.05
C VAL A 128 4.87 13.51 7.90
N ILE A 129 5.60 14.53 7.46
CA ILE A 129 6.76 15.07 8.16
C ILE A 129 6.67 16.59 8.29
N ARG A 130 7.37 17.11 9.30
CA ARG A 130 7.55 18.52 9.60
C ARG A 130 9.04 18.84 9.66
N LYS A 131 9.46 19.95 9.05
CA LYS A 131 10.84 20.43 9.21
C LYS A 131 11.01 21.05 10.60
N ILE A 132 12.07 20.67 11.31
CA ILE A 132 12.45 21.33 12.58
C ILE A 132 13.42 22.47 12.29
N GLY A 133 14.49 22.20 11.53
CA GLY A 133 15.56 23.16 11.27
C GLY A 133 16.81 22.49 10.71
N TYR A 134 17.85 23.28 10.47
CA TYR A 134 19.13 22.80 9.90
C TYR A 134 20.10 22.28 10.96
N SER A 135 20.23 23.00 12.07
CA SER A 135 21.24 22.75 13.12
C SER A 135 20.64 22.76 14.52
N GLU A 136 19.35 22.42 14.64
CA GLU A 136 18.64 22.40 15.91
C GLU A 136 19.27 21.40 16.88
N ILE A 137 19.36 21.79 18.16
CA ILE A 137 19.94 20.94 19.20
C ILE A 137 18.90 19.88 19.58
N VAL A 138 19.02 18.72 18.95
CA VAL A 138 18.16 17.56 19.20
C VAL A 138 18.92 16.40 19.85
N GLU A 139 18.18 15.60 20.62
CA GLU A 139 18.69 14.41 21.32
C GLU A 139 18.74 13.16 20.42
N ILE A 140 17.87 13.08 19.40
CA ILE A 140 17.69 11.90 18.54
C ILE A 140 17.68 12.33 17.08
N THR A 141 18.45 11.63 16.25
CA THR A 141 18.48 11.76 14.79
C THR A 141 18.72 10.41 14.13
N THR A 142 17.87 10.08 13.16
CA THR A 142 17.99 8.84 12.37
C THR A 142 18.38 9.15 10.94
N PRO A 143 19.52 8.66 10.43
CA PRO A 143 19.91 8.92 9.05
C PRO A 143 19.01 8.15 8.08
N VAL A 144 18.79 8.75 6.91
CA VAL A 144 17.97 8.16 5.85
C VAL A 144 18.80 7.45 4.78
N LEU A 145 18.17 6.49 4.13
CA LEU A 145 18.70 5.67 3.05
C LEU A 145 17.67 5.63 1.91
N ILE A 146 18.15 5.57 0.67
CA ILE A 146 17.31 5.21 -0.48
C ILE A 146 17.54 3.74 -0.78
N THR A 147 16.45 3.00 -0.89
CA THR A 147 16.47 1.61 -1.37
C THR A 147 15.79 1.57 -2.73
N TRP A 148 16.39 0.84 -3.67
CA TRP A 148 15.87 0.67 -5.01
C TRP A 148 15.27 -0.71 -5.16
N ARG A 149 14.06 -0.78 -5.73
CA ARG A 149 13.42 -2.05 -6.06
C ARG A 149 12.53 -1.85 -7.28
N ASP A 150 12.71 -2.71 -8.28
CA ASP A 150 11.94 -2.70 -9.53
C ASP A 150 11.93 -1.31 -10.21
N GLY A 151 13.09 -0.64 -10.21
CA GLY A 151 13.26 0.72 -10.77
C GLY A 151 12.64 1.85 -9.94
N LYS A 152 12.04 1.56 -8.78
CA LYS A 152 11.45 2.57 -7.89
C LYS A 152 12.33 2.80 -6.66
N SER A 153 12.57 4.06 -6.32
CA SER A 153 13.26 4.47 -5.09
C SER A 153 12.28 4.53 -3.91
N ARG A 154 12.78 4.22 -2.71
CA ARG A 154 12.04 4.36 -1.44
C ARG A 154 12.95 4.95 -0.37
N LEU A 155 12.48 6.01 0.28
CA LEU A 155 13.11 6.59 1.46
C LEU A 155 12.86 5.72 2.70
N CYS A 156 13.94 5.32 3.37
CA CYS A 156 13.91 4.51 4.59
C CYS A 156 14.76 5.19 5.69
N GLY A 157 14.16 5.43 6.86
CA GLY A 157 14.93 5.79 8.05
C GLY A 157 15.62 4.55 8.65
N ASP A 158 16.90 4.66 9.00
CA ASP A 158 17.65 3.59 9.67
C ASP A 158 17.32 3.49 11.17
N PHE A 159 16.07 3.11 11.47
CA PHE A 159 15.54 3.04 12.84
C PHE A 159 16.06 1.85 13.67
N ARG A 160 17.08 1.10 13.19
CA ARG A 160 17.62 -0.06 13.93
C ARG A 160 18.10 0.33 15.33
N ALA A 161 18.81 1.45 15.45
CA ALA A 161 19.27 1.95 16.75
C ALA A 161 18.07 2.29 17.65
N LEU A 162 17.10 3.06 17.15
CA LEU A 162 15.88 3.39 17.89
C LEU A 162 15.10 2.15 18.34
N ASN A 163 14.94 1.18 17.46
CA ASN A 163 14.20 -0.06 17.73
C ASN A 163 14.80 -0.89 18.87
N ASN A 164 16.12 -0.83 19.08
CA ASN A 164 16.77 -1.53 20.19
C ASN A 164 16.38 -0.95 21.56
N TYR A 165 16.06 0.34 21.63
CA TYR A 165 15.71 1.02 22.89
C TYR A 165 14.20 1.26 23.05
N THR A 166 13.40 1.11 22.00
CA THR A 166 11.94 1.22 22.09
C THR A 166 11.37 0.06 22.92
N LYS A 167 10.36 0.26 23.77
CA LYS A 167 9.67 -0.83 24.47
C LYS A 167 8.86 -1.66 23.48
N ALA A 168 9.07 -2.98 23.44
CA ALA A 168 8.38 -3.85 22.49
C ALA A 168 6.88 -3.96 22.77
N ASN A 169 6.05 -3.67 21.76
CA ASN A 169 4.61 -3.93 21.79
C ASN A 169 4.32 -5.34 21.26
N ARG A 170 4.08 -6.28 22.18
CA ARG A 170 3.81 -7.70 21.89
C ARG A 170 2.31 -7.95 21.67
N TYR A 171 1.72 -7.24 20.72
CA TYR A 171 0.34 -7.53 20.32
C TYR A 171 0.27 -8.87 19.56
N PRO A 172 -0.69 -9.76 19.86
CA PRO A 172 -0.77 -11.05 19.19
C PRO A 172 -1.13 -10.88 17.72
N MET A 173 -0.25 -11.32 16.83
CA MET A 173 -0.53 -11.33 15.39
C MET A 173 -1.40 -12.55 15.03
N PRO A 174 -2.40 -12.40 14.15
CA PRO A 174 -3.18 -13.53 13.65
C PRO A 174 -2.28 -14.60 13.03
N ARG A 175 -2.56 -15.87 13.33
CA ARG A 175 -1.87 -16.99 12.69
C ARG A 175 -2.35 -17.09 11.24
N ILE A 176 -1.41 -16.93 10.31
CA ILE A 176 -1.65 -16.92 8.87
C ILE A 176 -2.46 -18.14 8.43
N LEU A 177 -2.10 -19.35 8.88
CA LEU A 177 -2.79 -20.58 8.51
C LEU A 177 -4.28 -20.58 8.90
N HIS A 178 -4.62 -20.11 10.10
CA HIS A 178 -6.03 -20.04 10.52
C HIS A 178 -6.83 -19.05 9.67
N ALA A 179 -6.20 -17.97 9.23
CA ALA A 179 -6.81 -17.02 8.31
C ALA A 179 -7.01 -17.65 6.91
N LEU A 180 -6.05 -18.44 6.43
CA LEU A 180 -6.14 -19.15 5.14
C LEU A 180 -7.24 -20.23 5.16
N ASP A 181 -7.39 -20.98 6.25
CA ASP A 181 -8.42 -22.02 6.38
C ASP A 181 -9.84 -21.44 6.28
N LYS A 182 -10.06 -20.24 6.86
CA LYS A 182 -11.33 -19.53 6.73
C LYS A 182 -11.61 -19.09 5.29
N LEU A 183 -10.56 -18.68 4.57
CA LEU A 183 -10.65 -18.26 3.18
C LEU A 183 -10.90 -19.41 2.20
N ALA A 184 -10.60 -20.66 2.58
CA ALA A 184 -10.74 -21.82 1.70
C ALA A 184 -12.19 -22.12 1.31
N LYS A 185 -13.20 -21.60 2.01
CA LYS A 185 -14.63 -21.77 1.67
C LYS A 185 -15.19 -20.63 0.80
N ALA A 186 -14.40 -19.60 0.54
CA ALA A 186 -14.86 -18.38 -0.11
C ALA A 186 -15.07 -18.56 -1.62
N LYS A 187 -16.19 -18.07 -2.14
CA LYS A 187 -16.44 -17.96 -3.60
C LYS A 187 -16.09 -16.56 -4.13
N TYR A 188 -16.30 -15.54 -3.31
CA TYR A 188 -15.96 -14.16 -3.63
C TYR A 188 -14.98 -13.62 -2.59
N ILE A 189 -13.86 -13.10 -3.07
CA ILE A 189 -12.80 -12.56 -2.23
C ILE A 189 -12.49 -11.14 -2.69
N THR A 190 -12.53 -10.19 -1.77
CA THR A 190 -12.01 -8.85 -1.99
C THR A 190 -10.79 -8.65 -1.10
N LYS A 191 -9.64 -8.38 -1.73
CA LYS A 191 -8.44 -7.95 -1.02
C LYS A 191 -8.29 -6.44 -1.15
N ARG A 192 -8.06 -5.79 -0.02
CA ARG A 192 -7.77 -4.37 0.08
C ARG A 192 -6.38 -4.15 0.68
N ASP A 193 -5.59 -3.31 0.02
CA ASP A 193 -4.31 -2.76 0.52
C ASP A 193 -4.52 -1.25 0.83
N PHE A 194 -4.11 -0.81 2.02
CA PHE A 194 -4.09 0.62 2.36
C PHE A 194 -2.89 1.32 1.70
N MET A 195 -3.14 2.44 1.02
CA MET A 195 -2.04 3.23 0.45
C MET A 195 -1.12 3.77 1.55
N LYS A 196 0.15 3.33 1.60
CA LYS A 196 1.10 3.75 2.64
C LYS A 196 0.50 3.54 4.06
N GLY A 197 -0.05 2.36 4.32
CA GLY A 197 -0.82 1.97 5.52
C GLY A 197 -0.43 2.69 6.81
N PHE A 198 0.83 2.59 7.25
CA PHE A 198 1.29 3.21 8.48
C PHE A 198 1.18 4.74 8.54
N HIS A 199 1.32 5.47 7.43
CA HIS A 199 1.20 6.93 7.44
C HIS A 199 -0.22 7.44 7.73
N HIS A 200 -1.20 6.54 7.78
CA HIS A 200 -2.54 6.89 8.26
C HIS A 200 -2.57 7.18 9.75
N ASN A 201 -1.69 6.55 10.52
CA ASN A 201 -1.64 6.67 11.97
C ASN A 201 -0.83 7.89 12.36
N GLU A 202 -1.41 8.73 13.23
CA GLU A 202 -0.68 9.84 13.84
C GLU A 202 0.27 9.34 14.92
N VAL A 203 1.40 10.03 15.06
CA VAL A 203 2.29 9.88 16.20
C VAL A 203 1.88 10.92 17.23
N LYS A 204 1.67 10.52 18.48
CA LYS A 204 1.33 11.47 19.55
C LYS A 204 2.46 12.49 19.72
N THR A 205 2.12 13.74 20.02
CA THR A 205 3.06 14.88 20.10
C THR A 205 4.32 14.56 20.91
N ASN A 206 4.17 13.90 22.06
CA ASN A 206 5.29 13.53 22.96
C ASN A 206 6.26 12.50 22.34
N SER A 207 5.78 11.70 21.39
CA SER A 207 6.55 10.65 20.71
C SER A 207 7.13 11.10 19.38
N MET A 208 6.73 12.25 18.81
CA MET A 208 7.22 12.75 17.51
C MET A 208 8.74 12.96 17.46
N LYS A 209 9.37 13.22 18.62
CA LYS A 209 10.82 13.39 18.75
C LYS A 209 11.62 12.10 18.51
N LEU A 210 11.00 10.93 18.69
CA LEU A 210 11.67 9.63 18.58
C LEU A 210 11.96 9.24 17.13
N PRO A 211 10.99 9.30 16.19
CA PRO A 211 11.23 8.97 14.79
C PRO A 211 11.89 10.10 13.99
N ARG A 212 12.63 11.03 14.61
CA ARG A 212 13.32 12.12 13.88
C ARG A 212 14.28 11.57 12.84
N ILE A 213 14.25 12.15 11.64
CA ILE A 213 15.18 11.84 10.56
C ILE A 213 16.11 13.01 10.25
N ILE A 214 17.31 12.68 9.79
CA ILE A 214 18.33 13.65 9.37
C ILE A 214 18.88 13.33 7.99
N HIS A 215 19.04 14.37 7.17
CA HIS A 215 19.72 14.33 5.89
C HIS A 215 20.34 15.70 5.56
N HIS A 216 20.83 15.88 4.34
CA HIS A 216 21.56 17.08 3.92
C HIS A 216 20.75 18.38 3.94
N MET A 217 19.41 18.35 3.99
CA MET A 217 18.57 19.55 4.10
C MET A 217 18.16 19.88 5.55
N GLY A 218 18.62 19.11 6.53
CA GLY A 218 18.35 19.33 7.95
C GLY A 218 17.59 18.17 8.61
N ILE A 219 16.90 18.52 9.69
CA ILE A 219 16.22 17.60 10.60
C ILE A 219 14.70 17.72 10.42
N TYR A 220 14.03 16.57 10.36
CA TYR A 220 12.59 16.48 10.18
C TYR A 220 11.99 15.52 11.22
N GLU A 221 10.76 15.81 11.65
CA GLU A 221 9.95 14.99 12.53
C GLU A 221 8.82 14.35 11.78
N TYR A 222 8.52 13.09 12.10
CA TYR A 222 7.33 12.42 11.63
C TYR A 222 6.13 12.80 12.50
N THR A 223 5.10 13.36 11.87
CA THR A 223 3.77 13.55 12.46
C THR A 223 2.93 12.28 12.29
N ARG A 224 3.26 11.44 11.30
CA ARG A 224 2.63 10.14 11.04
C ARG A 224 3.61 8.98 11.17
N MET A 225 3.14 7.79 11.49
CA MET A 225 4.02 6.65 11.75
C MET A 225 4.90 6.31 10.54
N PRO A 226 6.24 6.35 10.65
CA PRO A 226 7.11 5.94 9.57
C PRO A 226 7.27 4.42 9.47
N PHE A 227 7.62 3.97 8.27
CA PHE A 227 8.07 2.60 8.05
C PHE A 227 9.37 2.33 8.81
N GLY A 228 9.52 1.09 9.31
CA GLY A 228 10.75 0.63 9.97
C GLY A 228 10.74 0.74 11.49
N ILE A 229 9.73 1.39 12.10
CA ILE A 229 9.53 1.36 13.55
C ILE A 229 9.00 -0.01 13.98
N LYS A 230 9.63 -0.64 14.97
CA LYS A 230 9.33 -2.03 15.34
C LYS A 230 7.90 -2.27 15.80
N ASN A 231 7.28 -1.27 16.42
CA ASN A 231 5.93 -1.37 16.97
C ASN A 231 4.83 -1.01 15.96
N SER A 232 5.20 -0.50 14.79
CA SER A 232 4.23 -0.05 13.78
C SER A 232 3.26 -1.17 13.37
N PRO A 233 3.71 -2.39 13.04
CA PRO A 233 2.79 -3.48 12.69
C PRO A 233 1.84 -3.88 13.83
N SER A 234 2.38 -4.01 15.06
CA SER A 234 1.59 -4.39 16.23
C SER A 234 0.51 -3.37 16.58
N HIS A 235 0.84 -2.07 16.47
CA HIS A 235 -0.14 -1.01 16.71
C HIS A 235 -1.22 -1.03 15.62
N PHE A 236 -0.82 -1.14 14.35
CA PHE A 236 -1.74 -1.15 13.23
C PHE A 236 -2.69 -2.36 13.27
N GLN A 237 -2.19 -3.55 13.62
CA GLN A 237 -3.03 -4.72 13.84
C GLN A 237 -4.04 -4.49 14.97
N ARG A 238 -3.60 -4.01 16.14
CA ARG A 238 -4.50 -3.72 17.26
C ARG A 238 -5.60 -2.73 16.89
N MET A 239 -5.22 -1.69 16.16
CA MET A 239 -6.17 -0.68 15.68
C MET A 239 -7.22 -1.32 14.76
N MET A 240 -6.80 -2.11 13.77
CA MET A 240 -7.73 -2.75 12.85
C MET A 240 -8.61 -3.79 13.54
N ASP A 241 -8.07 -4.57 14.48
CA ASP A 241 -8.84 -5.52 15.28
C ASP A 241 -9.89 -4.80 16.14
N THR A 242 -9.58 -3.59 16.63
CA THR A 242 -10.54 -2.78 17.39
C THR A 242 -11.65 -2.23 16.49
N ILE A 243 -11.31 -1.75 15.28
CA ILE A 243 -12.27 -1.16 14.34
C ILE A 243 -13.21 -2.23 13.76
N PHE A 244 -12.66 -3.40 13.43
CA PHE A 244 -13.37 -4.48 12.72
C PHE A 244 -13.64 -5.71 13.59
N GLN A 245 -13.70 -5.53 14.92
CA GLN A 245 -13.85 -6.63 15.87
C GLN A 245 -15.07 -7.50 15.54
N GLU A 246 -16.23 -6.88 15.31
CA GLU A 246 -17.48 -7.55 14.99
C GLU A 246 -17.36 -8.38 13.70
N GLU A 247 -16.81 -7.79 12.63
CA GLU A 247 -16.65 -8.45 11.34
C GLU A 247 -15.68 -9.65 11.39
N ILE A 248 -14.63 -9.54 12.21
CA ILE A 248 -13.68 -10.64 12.44
C ILE A 248 -14.34 -11.78 13.22
N LEU A 249 -15.17 -11.45 14.22
CA LEU A 249 -15.90 -12.41 15.04
C LEU A 249 -17.01 -13.12 14.25
N GLU A 250 -17.72 -12.40 13.39
CA GLU A 250 -18.72 -12.94 12.46
C GLU A 250 -18.08 -13.89 11.42
N GLY A 251 -16.76 -13.82 11.24
CA GLY A 251 -16.00 -14.84 10.53
C GLY A 251 -16.00 -14.73 9.01
N TRP A 252 -16.32 -13.56 8.45
CA TRP A 252 -16.23 -13.26 7.00
C TRP A 252 -15.13 -12.23 6.66
N MET A 253 -14.37 -11.77 7.65
CA MET A 253 -13.23 -10.88 7.49
C MET A 253 -11.96 -11.44 8.12
N VAL A 254 -10.85 -11.27 7.40
CA VAL A 254 -9.50 -11.44 7.93
C VAL A 254 -8.77 -10.10 7.82
N VAL A 255 -8.11 -9.72 8.91
CA VAL A 255 -7.25 -8.53 8.99
C VAL A 255 -5.83 -8.98 9.32
N TYR A 256 -4.85 -8.50 8.55
CA TYR A 256 -3.44 -8.72 8.84
C TYR A 256 -2.62 -7.48 8.49
N ILE A 257 -2.19 -6.74 9.50
CA ILE A 257 -1.48 -5.46 9.37
C ILE A 257 -2.26 -4.58 8.38
N ASP A 258 -1.70 -4.29 7.21
CA ASP A 258 -2.26 -3.38 6.19
C ASP A 258 -3.22 -4.08 5.20
N ASP A 259 -3.40 -5.40 5.31
CA ASP A 259 -4.28 -6.16 4.41
C ASP A 259 -5.62 -6.45 5.10
N ILE A 260 -6.72 -6.04 4.46
CA ILE A 260 -8.08 -6.50 4.79
C ILE A 260 -8.56 -7.41 3.68
N ILE A 261 -9.01 -8.60 4.08
CA ILE A 261 -9.62 -9.57 3.18
C ILE A 261 -11.06 -9.79 3.62
N ILE A 262 -11.98 -9.52 2.70
CA ILE A 262 -13.41 -9.77 2.84
C ILE A 262 -13.72 -10.98 1.98
N TYR A 263 -14.46 -11.93 2.51
CA TYR A 263 -14.85 -13.12 1.77
C TYR A 263 -16.27 -13.56 2.06
N SER A 264 -16.88 -14.24 1.09
CA SER A 264 -18.26 -14.70 1.18
C SER A 264 -18.52 -15.88 0.23
N GLU A 265 -19.61 -16.61 0.50
CA GLU A 265 -20.09 -17.69 -0.36
C GLU A 265 -21.11 -17.20 -1.40
N THR A 266 -21.84 -16.13 -1.09
CA THR A 266 -22.84 -15.53 -2.00
C THR A 266 -22.44 -14.11 -2.39
N TRP A 267 -22.93 -13.66 -3.55
CA TRP A 267 -22.59 -12.33 -4.06
C TRP A 267 -23.27 -11.21 -3.26
N GLU A 268 -24.50 -11.48 -2.84
CA GLU A 268 -25.36 -10.59 -2.06
C GLU A 268 -24.69 -10.26 -0.72
N ASP A 269 -24.20 -11.29 -0.02
CA ASP A 269 -23.44 -11.11 1.22
C ASP A 269 -22.15 -10.32 0.96
N HIS A 270 -21.43 -10.63 -0.12
CA HIS A 270 -20.18 -9.93 -0.47
C HIS A 270 -20.35 -8.43 -0.59
N VAL A 271 -21.42 -8.03 -1.28
CA VAL A 271 -21.81 -6.63 -1.49
C VAL A 271 -22.15 -5.96 -0.15
N GLN A 272 -22.93 -6.64 0.70
CA GLN A 272 -23.30 -6.13 2.02
C GLN A 272 -22.08 -5.97 2.92
N TYR A 273 -21.19 -6.96 2.97
CA TYR A 273 -19.95 -6.93 3.73
C TYR A 273 -19.05 -5.78 3.28
N LEU A 274 -18.84 -5.63 1.97
CA LEU A 274 -18.07 -4.50 1.44
C LEU A 274 -18.67 -3.16 1.86
N GLN A 275 -19.99 -3.01 1.78
CA GLN A 275 -20.67 -1.79 2.22
C GLN A 275 -20.45 -1.52 3.71
N ARG A 276 -20.52 -2.53 4.59
CA ARG A 276 -20.25 -2.38 6.03
C ARG A 276 -18.84 -1.87 6.29
N VAL A 277 -17.83 -2.45 5.62
CA VAL A 277 -16.42 -2.04 5.77
C VAL A 277 -16.20 -0.59 5.33
N LEU A 278 -16.76 -0.20 4.18
CA LEU A 278 -16.66 1.17 3.69
C LEU A 278 -17.41 2.16 4.59
N CYS A 279 -18.54 1.76 5.18
CA CYS A 279 -19.26 2.56 6.17
C CYS A 279 -18.43 2.80 7.43
N LYS A 280 -17.79 1.76 8.01
CA LYS A 280 -16.97 1.89 9.22
C LYS A 280 -15.70 2.72 9.01
N GLY A 281 -15.05 2.61 7.85
CA GLY A 281 -13.82 3.36 7.56
C GLY A 281 -14.02 4.87 7.36
N THR A 282 -15.20 5.29 6.91
CA THR A 282 -15.48 6.70 6.61
C THR A 282 -15.37 7.66 7.82
N PRO A 283 -16.05 7.43 8.97
CA PRO A 283 -16.02 8.36 10.10
C PRO A 283 -14.64 8.49 10.76
N ILE A 284 -13.86 7.41 10.76
CA ILE A 284 -12.48 7.39 11.25
C ILE A 284 -11.47 7.89 10.21
N ASN A 285 -11.93 8.30 9.03
CA ASN A 285 -11.10 8.80 7.92
C ASN A 285 -10.00 7.81 7.47
N LEU A 286 -10.35 6.53 7.45
CA LEU A 286 -9.53 5.42 6.94
C LEU A 286 -9.73 5.28 5.41
N LYS A 287 -8.73 5.69 4.63
CA LYS A 287 -8.84 5.72 3.16
C LYS A 287 -8.42 4.41 2.49
N ILE A 288 -9.14 3.96 1.46
CA ILE A 288 -8.79 2.81 0.63
C ILE A 288 -7.98 3.28 -0.59
N SER A 289 -6.93 2.55 -1.01
CA SER A 289 -6.38 2.71 -2.36
C SER A 289 -7.20 1.92 -3.38
N LEU A 290 -7.95 2.59 -4.26
CA LEU A 290 -8.73 1.89 -5.28
C LEU A 290 -7.84 1.09 -6.24
N LYS A 291 -6.70 1.66 -6.65
CA LYS A 291 -5.69 1.06 -7.54
C LYS A 291 -5.15 -0.30 -7.11
N LYS A 292 -5.10 -0.51 -5.79
CA LYS A 292 -4.53 -1.72 -5.19
C LYS A 292 -5.61 -2.69 -4.68
N CYS A 293 -6.88 -2.38 -4.91
CA CYS A 293 -7.96 -3.26 -4.50
C CYS A 293 -8.28 -4.27 -5.60
N ASN A 294 -8.40 -5.53 -5.18
CA ASN A 294 -8.88 -6.63 -6.00
C ASN A 294 -10.28 -6.98 -5.53
N PHE A 295 -11.30 -6.75 -6.36
CA PHE A 295 -12.70 -6.95 -5.99
C PHE A 295 -13.28 -8.25 -6.60
N GLY A 296 -13.91 -9.04 -5.73
CA GLY A 296 -14.71 -10.22 -6.13
C GLY A 296 -13.92 -11.28 -6.90
N GLN A 297 -12.66 -11.51 -6.52
CA GLN A 297 -11.82 -12.56 -7.06
C GLN A 297 -12.26 -13.93 -6.54
N GLN A 298 -12.07 -14.98 -7.34
CA GLN A 298 -12.27 -16.38 -6.91
C GLN A 298 -11.00 -16.99 -6.32
N GLU A 299 -9.85 -16.43 -6.67
CA GLU A 299 -8.55 -16.85 -6.19
C GLU A 299 -7.77 -15.63 -5.70
N LEU A 300 -6.99 -15.80 -4.63
CA LEU A 300 -6.17 -14.75 -4.05
C LEU A 300 -4.76 -15.26 -3.76
N LEU A 301 -3.75 -14.54 -4.25
CA LEU A 301 -2.38 -14.69 -3.76
C LEU A 301 -2.22 -13.87 -2.47
N TYR A 302 -2.00 -14.56 -1.36
CA TYR A 302 -1.90 -13.96 -0.04
C TYR A 302 -0.84 -14.64 0.82
N LEU A 303 0.09 -13.85 1.37
CA LEU A 303 1.18 -14.30 2.25
C LEU A 303 1.96 -15.52 1.72
N GLY A 304 2.20 -15.57 0.41
CA GLY A 304 2.94 -16.66 -0.24
C GLY A 304 2.13 -17.94 -0.48
N HIS A 305 0.82 -17.89 -0.28
CA HIS A 305 -0.13 -18.93 -0.63
C HIS A 305 -1.07 -18.44 -1.73
N LYS A 306 -1.52 -19.38 -2.58
CA LYS A 306 -2.64 -19.19 -3.48
C LYS A 306 -3.86 -19.82 -2.82
N VAL A 307 -4.85 -19.01 -2.46
CA VAL A 307 -6.11 -19.49 -1.88
C VAL A 307 -7.19 -19.43 -2.94
N SER A 308 -7.93 -20.53 -3.08
CA SER A 308 -9.17 -20.61 -3.83
C SER A 308 -10.25 -21.21 -2.94
N GLY A 309 -11.52 -21.08 -3.34
CA GLY A 309 -12.66 -21.69 -2.65
C GLY A 309 -12.65 -23.24 -2.58
N LEU A 310 -11.58 -23.88 -3.03
CA LEU A 310 -11.40 -25.34 -3.03
C LEU A 310 -10.10 -25.78 -2.34
N SER A 311 -9.07 -24.92 -2.30
CA SER A 311 -7.74 -25.32 -1.85
C SER A 311 -6.87 -24.14 -1.41
N VAL A 312 -5.96 -24.42 -0.47
CA VAL A 312 -4.81 -23.56 -0.17
C VAL A 312 -3.58 -24.21 -0.79
N ALA A 313 -2.98 -23.55 -1.77
CA ALA A 313 -1.76 -23.99 -2.45
C ALA A 313 -0.60 -23.05 -2.15
N ILE A 314 0.62 -23.49 -2.42
CA ILE A 314 1.83 -22.65 -2.35
C ILE A 314 1.89 -21.78 -3.62
N ASP A 315 2.32 -20.53 -3.48
CA ASP A 315 2.67 -19.69 -4.64
C ASP A 315 3.79 -20.35 -5.45
N GLN A 316 3.50 -20.71 -6.69
CA GLN A 316 4.42 -21.42 -7.59
C GLN A 316 5.69 -20.60 -7.88
N ASN A 317 5.61 -19.26 -7.80
CA ASN A 317 6.80 -18.41 -7.93
C ASN A 317 7.78 -18.62 -6.78
N LYS A 318 7.28 -18.90 -5.57
CA LYS A 318 8.12 -19.23 -4.41
C LYS A 318 8.78 -20.59 -4.54
N VAL A 319 8.04 -21.56 -5.08
CA VAL A 319 8.57 -22.90 -5.39
C VAL A 319 9.66 -22.80 -6.45
N ALA A 320 9.40 -22.11 -7.57
CA ALA A 320 10.38 -21.91 -8.63
C ALA A 320 11.65 -21.19 -8.13
N ALA A 321 11.49 -20.13 -7.34
CA ALA A 321 12.62 -19.44 -6.72
C ALA A 321 13.44 -20.34 -5.78
N LEU A 322 12.80 -21.30 -5.10
CA LEU A 322 13.50 -22.28 -4.28
C LEU A 322 14.26 -23.31 -5.13
N LEU A 323 13.65 -23.82 -6.20
CA LEU A 323 14.27 -24.81 -7.10
C LEU A 323 15.52 -24.25 -7.81
N LEU A 324 15.56 -22.94 -8.04
CA LEU A 324 16.72 -22.25 -8.62
C LEU A 324 17.81 -21.94 -7.59
N LYS A 325 17.55 -22.13 -6.29
CA LYS A 325 18.49 -21.75 -5.23
C LYS A 325 19.56 -22.82 -5.06
N LEU A 326 20.80 -22.38 -4.89
CA LEU A 326 21.92 -23.27 -4.60
C LEU A 326 21.75 -23.98 -3.24
N VAL A 327 22.33 -25.18 -3.14
CA VAL A 327 22.36 -25.96 -1.90
C VAL A 327 23.06 -25.14 -0.80
N PRO A 328 22.47 -25.02 0.41
CA PRO A 328 23.08 -24.31 1.53
C PRO A 328 24.45 -24.87 1.87
N LYS A 329 25.45 -23.99 1.99
CA LYS A 329 26.84 -24.38 2.32
C LYS A 329 27.21 -24.08 3.79
N HIS A 330 26.39 -23.31 4.49
CA HIS A 330 26.70 -22.79 5.83
C HIS A 330 25.47 -22.81 6.74
N ILE A 331 25.70 -22.82 8.05
CA ILE A 331 24.63 -22.86 9.07
C ILE A 331 23.59 -21.75 8.89
N ARG A 332 24.02 -20.53 8.54
CA ARG A 332 23.11 -19.40 8.32
C ARG A 332 22.17 -19.65 7.14
N GLU A 333 22.70 -20.18 6.04
CA GLU A 333 21.92 -20.51 4.85
C GLU A 333 20.98 -21.69 5.11
N MET A 334 21.44 -22.69 5.86
CA MET A 334 20.63 -23.83 6.28
C MET A 334 19.46 -23.40 7.15
N LYS A 335 19.71 -22.56 8.17
CA LYS A 335 18.64 -21.99 9.02
C LYS A 335 17.62 -21.18 8.21
N CYS A 336 18.08 -20.41 7.21
CA CYS A 336 17.18 -19.69 6.31
C CYS A 336 16.34 -20.65 5.45
N PHE A 337 16.93 -21.73 4.93
CA PHE A 337 16.22 -22.76 4.17
C PHE A 337 15.18 -23.50 5.02
N LEU A 338 15.58 -23.98 6.20
CA LEU A 338 14.67 -24.66 7.13
C LEU A 338 13.54 -23.75 7.60
N GLY A 339 13.82 -22.46 7.86
CA GLY A 339 12.79 -21.48 8.19
C GLY A 339 11.75 -21.33 7.07
N PHE A 340 12.20 -21.27 5.80
CA PHE A 340 11.31 -21.25 4.65
C PHE A 340 10.50 -22.56 4.53
N ALA A 341 11.16 -23.71 4.59
CA ALA A 341 10.51 -25.01 4.43
C ALA A 341 9.51 -25.28 5.58
N SER A 342 9.86 -24.87 6.80
CA SER A 342 8.98 -24.96 7.98
C SER A 342 7.73 -24.08 7.84
N TYR A 343 7.80 -22.94 7.14
CA TYR A 343 6.62 -22.12 6.87
C TYR A 343 5.57 -22.88 6.03
N TYR A 344 6.04 -23.73 5.10
CA TYR A 344 5.20 -24.54 4.23
C TYR A 344 5.03 -26.00 4.69
N ARG A 345 5.40 -26.33 5.94
CA ARG A 345 5.44 -27.71 6.45
C ARG A 345 4.13 -28.48 6.30
N ASN A 346 2.98 -27.79 6.33
CA ASN A 346 1.67 -28.44 6.18
C ASN A 346 1.44 -29.04 4.79
N HIS A 347 2.20 -28.58 3.78
CA HIS A 347 2.17 -29.14 2.43
C HIS A 347 3.20 -30.28 2.23
N ILE A 348 4.05 -30.55 3.23
CA ILE A 348 5.13 -31.54 3.14
C ILE A 348 4.82 -32.68 4.10
N ARG A 349 4.44 -33.83 3.56
CA ARG A 349 4.17 -35.03 4.37
C ARG A 349 5.42 -35.45 5.13
N ASN A 350 5.28 -35.71 6.43
CA ASN A 350 6.37 -36.14 7.32
C ASN A 350 7.55 -35.16 7.39
N PHE A 351 7.29 -33.85 7.30
CA PHE A 351 8.33 -32.81 7.33
C PHE A 351 9.36 -32.98 8.47
N SER A 352 8.89 -33.25 9.70
CA SER A 352 9.77 -33.42 10.86
C SER A 352 10.74 -34.60 10.71
N HIS A 353 10.31 -35.69 10.05
CA HIS A 353 11.17 -36.84 9.80
C HIS A 353 12.21 -36.52 8.72
N ILE A 354 11.80 -35.88 7.63
CA ILE A 354 12.70 -35.50 6.52
C ILE A 354 13.78 -34.51 6.98
N THR A 355 13.42 -33.58 7.86
CA THR A 355 14.34 -32.56 8.37
C THR A 355 15.17 -32.99 9.56
N SER A 356 14.95 -34.20 10.10
CA SER A 356 15.69 -34.67 11.29
C SER A 356 17.19 -34.85 11.07
N SER A 357 17.62 -35.05 9.83
CA SER A 357 19.01 -35.28 9.44
C SER A 357 19.74 -34.03 8.94
N LEU A 358 19.09 -32.86 8.95
CA LEU A 358 19.62 -31.57 8.49
C LEU A 358 19.91 -30.64 9.67
#